data_AF-A0AB37KUV5-F1
#
_entry.id   AF-A0AB37KUV5-F1
#
_cell.length_a   1.000
_cell.length_b   1.000
_cell.length_c   1.000
_cell.angle_alpha   90.00
_cell.angle_beta   90.00
_cell.angle_gamma   90.00
#
_symmetry.space_group_name_H-M   'P 1'
#
loop_
_entity.id
_entity.type
_entity.pdbx_description
1 polymer ?
#
loop_
_entity_poly.entity_id
_entity_poly.type
_entity_poly.pdbx_seq_one_letter_code
_entity_poly.pdbx_strand_id
1 'polypeptide(L)'
;MKNDISELENRKLYILISKTHTVPARIIKFWTKEPYAHASIALDLELREMYSFARKGIYNPFNCGFIIEDIDTGIFGRDVETSCVVLELTVTDKQYRHVLQELAAFKANADRYRYNFWGLYGVIRNKAIERKYNYFCSQFVASVLERSGIHILDKQPGLVRPDDFRKSSNVKVIYKGLLRRYREYLWTHDLAQAFGGHVTKQAM
;
A
#
# COMPACT_ATOMS: atom_id res chain seq x y z
N MET A 1 -23.47 -36.51 -4.82
CA MET A 1 -23.92 -35.21 -4.30
C MET A 1 -23.37 -35.00 -2.90
N LYS A 2 -22.18 -34.40 -2.80
CA LYS A 2 -21.74 -33.59 -1.67
C LYS A 2 -21.02 -32.41 -2.30
N ASN A 3 -21.44 -31.21 -1.92
CA ASN A 3 -21.14 -29.93 -2.56
C ASN A 3 -19.65 -29.74 -2.82
N ASP A 4 -19.27 -29.84 -4.10
CA ASP A 4 -17.96 -29.41 -4.63
C ASP A 4 -18.10 -27.99 -5.24
N ILE A 5 -18.91 -27.18 -4.57
CA ILE A 5 -19.08 -25.74 -4.82
C ILE A 5 -18.77 -25.07 -3.47
N SER A 6 -17.53 -25.21 -3.01
CA SER A 6 -16.93 -24.08 -2.31
C SER A 6 -16.66 -23.06 -3.41
N GLU A 7 -17.61 -22.15 -3.63
CA GLU A 7 -17.39 -20.93 -4.40
C GLU A 7 -15.98 -20.42 -4.11
N LEU A 8 -15.21 -20.17 -5.17
CA LEU A 8 -13.99 -19.40 -5.11
C LEU A 8 -14.36 -18.03 -4.52
N GLU A 9 -14.32 -17.90 -3.19
CA GLU A 9 -14.45 -16.61 -2.52
C GLU A 9 -13.24 -15.77 -2.97
N ASN A 10 -13.48 -14.97 -4.00
CA ASN A 10 -12.55 -13.97 -4.46
C ASN A 10 -12.35 -12.97 -3.32
N ARG A 11 -11.16 -12.95 -2.74
CA ARG A 11 -10.76 -12.04 -1.68
C ARG A 11 -10.21 -10.76 -2.30
N LYS A 12 -10.19 -9.69 -1.52
CA LYS A 12 -9.69 -8.39 -1.96
C LYS A 12 -8.48 -7.99 -1.14
N LEU A 13 -7.50 -7.42 -1.81
CA LEU A 13 -6.37 -6.72 -1.24
C LEU A 13 -6.46 -5.26 -1.67
N TYR A 14 -5.95 -4.36 -0.85
CA TYR A 14 -5.94 -2.94 -1.15
C TYR A 14 -4.52 -2.42 -1.14
N ILE A 15 -4.14 -1.66 -2.16
CA ILE A 15 -2.84 -1.00 -2.25
C ILE A 15 -3.07 0.51 -2.21
N LEU A 16 -2.54 1.16 -1.18
CA LEU A 16 -2.55 2.60 -1.04
C LEU A 16 -1.28 3.18 -1.66
N ILE A 17 -1.43 4.04 -2.66
CA ILE A 17 -0.34 4.89 -3.17
C ILE A 17 -0.57 6.31 -2.67
N SER A 18 0.25 6.79 -1.74
CA SER A 18 0.07 8.08 -1.07
C SER A 18 1.24 9.04 -1.28
N LYS A 19 0.94 10.33 -1.37
CA LYS A 19 1.90 11.41 -1.56
C LYS A 19 1.79 12.39 -0.40
N THR A 20 2.69 12.23 0.56
CA THR A 20 2.81 13.13 1.73
C THR A 20 3.65 14.35 1.38
N HIS A 21 3.33 15.50 1.97
CA HIS A 21 4.00 16.80 1.84
C HIS A 21 5.07 17.07 2.92
N THR A 22 5.39 16.09 3.76
CA THR A 22 6.31 16.26 4.91
C THR A 22 7.79 16.52 4.53
N VAL A 23 8.54 17.22 5.41
CA VAL A 23 9.96 17.58 5.27
C VAL A 23 10.92 16.38 5.04
N PRO A 24 10.78 15.23 5.71
CA PRO A 24 11.61 14.05 5.44
C PRO A 24 11.42 13.51 4.02
N ALA A 25 10.20 13.60 3.49
CA ALA A 25 9.93 13.19 2.13
C ALA A 25 10.59 14.16 1.11
N ARG A 26 10.86 15.43 1.50
CA ARG A 26 11.73 16.37 0.74
C ARG A 26 13.18 15.93 0.69
N ILE A 27 13.70 15.34 1.77
CA ILE A 27 15.08 14.85 1.85
C ILE A 27 15.27 13.60 1.00
N ILE A 28 14.32 12.65 1.07
CA ILE A 28 14.33 11.47 0.19
C ILE A 28 14.23 11.91 -1.28
N LYS A 29 13.33 12.85 -1.62
CA LYS A 29 13.24 13.43 -2.98
C LYS A 29 14.58 14.01 -3.47
N PHE A 30 15.27 14.78 -2.63
CA PHE A 30 16.54 15.39 -3.01
C PHE A 30 17.58 14.34 -3.38
N TRP A 31 17.57 13.20 -2.67
CA TRP A 31 18.53 12.13 -2.88
C TRP A 31 18.11 11.12 -3.97
N THR A 32 16.81 10.90 -4.17
CA THR A 32 16.31 9.81 -5.03
C THR A 32 15.63 10.24 -6.33
N LYS A 33 15.36 11.54 -6.53
CA LYS A 33 14.71 12.12 -7.73
C LYS A 33 13.35 11.52 -8.14
N GLU A 34 12.82 10.55 -7.40
CA GLU A 34 11.49 9.99 -7.61
C GLU A 34 10.40 10.88 -6.97
N PRO A 35 9.22 11.02 -7.61
CA PRO A 35 8.09 11.70 -6.98
C PRO A 35 7.66 10.96 -5.70
N TYR A 36 7.35 11.75 -4.68
CA TYR A 36 6.74 11.39 -3.39
C TYR A 36 5.57 10.43 -3.53
N ALA A 37 5.85 9.15 -3.62
CA ALA A 37 4.82 8.14 -3.55
C ALA A 37 5.30 7.12 -2.53
N HIS A 38 4.47 6.88 -1.55
CA HIS A 38 4.58 5.80 -0.59
C HIS A 38 3.59 4.72 -1.01
N ALA A 39 3.94 3.46 -0.76
CA ALA A 39 3.10 2.32 -1.09
C ALA A 39 2.84 1.50 0.16
N SER A 40 1.58 1.17 0.42
CA SER A 40 1.17 0.33 1.55
C SER A 40 0.19 -0.73 1.05
N ILE A 41 0.16 -1.89 1.71
CA ILE A 41 -0.82 -2.95 1.44
C ILE A 41 -1.74 -3.13 2.64
N ALA A 42 -3.03 -3.32 2.40
CA ALA A 42 -4.05 -3.56 3.41
C ALA A 42 -4.92 -4.75 3.02
N LEU A 43 -5.53 -5.35 4.04
CA LEU A 43 -6.42 -6.50 3.92
C LEU A 43 -7.91 -6.13 4.09
N ASP A 44 -8.19 -4.88 4.46
CA ASP A 44 -9.51 -4.32 4.68
C ASP A 44 -9.74 -3.09 3.80
N LEU A 45 -11.01 -2.89 3.39
CA LEU A 45 -11.42 -1.79 2.52
C LEU A 45 -11.21 -0.41 3.16
N GLU A 46 -11.35 -0.32 4.48
CA GLU A 46 -11.29 0.95 5.23
C GLU A 46 -9.86 1.44 5.51
N LEU A 47 -8.86 0.65 5.11
CA LEU A 47 -7.43 0.90 5.33
C LEU A 47 -7.10 1.13 6.82
N ARG A 48 -7.69 0.32 7.71
CA ARG A 48 -7.47 0.40 9.17
C ARG A 48 -6.11 -0.15 9.57
N GLU A 49 -5.71 -1.26 8.97
CA GLU A 49 -4.38 -1.82 9.20
C GLU A 49 -3.65 -1.98 7.87
N MET A 50 -2.74 -1.03 7.60
CA MET A 50 -1.86 -1.07 6.44
C MET A 50 -0.44 -1.44 6.84
N TYR A 51 0.24 -2.15 5.96
CA TYR A 51 1.62 -2.57 6.14
C TYR A 51 2.52 -1.90 5.12
N SER A 52 3.67 -1.41 5.58
CA SER A 52 4.67 -0.82 4.70
C SER A 52 6.07 -0.78 5.32
N PHE A 53 7.02 -0.27 4.54
CA PHE A 53 8.33 0.15 5.01
C PHE A 53 8.41 1.67 4.96
N ALA A 54 8.46 2.28 6.15
CA ALA A 54 8.60 3.72 6.29
C ALA A 54 9.30 4.04 7.61
N ARG A 55 9.23 5.30 8.01
CA ARG A 55 9.82 5.79 9.23
C ARG A 55 9.02 5.33 10.46
N LYS A 56 9.69 4.74 11.46
CA LYS A 56 9.08 4.20 12.70
C LYS A 56 8.71 5.28 13.73
N GLY A 57 9.13 6.53 13.54
CA GLY A 57 8.85 7.63 14.47
C GLY A 57 9.01 9.00 13.80
N ILE A 58 8.59 10.08 14.45
CA ILE A 58 8.42 11.36 13.76
C ILE A 58 9.69 12.23 13.82
N TYR A 59 10.53 12.03 14.84
CA TYR A 59 11.68 12.87 15.12
C TYR A 59 12.97 12.43 14.40
N ASN A 60 13.18 11.12 14.20
CA ASN A 60 14.39 10.61 13.55
C ASN A 60 14.09 10.16 12.09
N PRO A 61 14.59 10.88 11.06
CA PRO A 61 14.33 10.55 9.66
C PRO A 61 15.02 9.26 9.18
N PHE A 62 16.01 8.75 9.91
CA PHE A 62 16.76 7.54 9.54
C PHE A 62 16.28 6.28 10.28
N ASN A 63 15.40 6.41 11.28
CA ASN A 63 14.78 5.27 11.94
C ASN A 63 13.63 4.72 11.08
N CYS A 64 13.99 3.92 10.08
CA CYS A 64 13.07 3.37 9.10
C CYS A 64 13.11 1.83 9.08
N GLY A 65 11.97 1.21 8.79
CA GLY A 65 11.82 -0.24 8.66
C GLY A 65 10.35 -0.61 8.48
N PHE A 66 10.01 -1.85 8.78
CA PHE A 66 8.62 -2.32 8.73
C PHE A 66 7.76 -1.54 9.74
N ILE A 67 6.60 -1.07 9.29
CA ILE A 67 5.60 -0.34 10.08
C ILE A 67 4.19 -0.87 9.80
N ILE A 68 3.32 -0.66 10.78
CA ILE A 68 1.87 -0.77 10.65
C ILE A 68 1.33 0.65 10.76
N GLU A 69 0.48 1.05 9.82
CA GLU A 69 -0.04 2.41 9.72
C GLU A 69 -1.55 2.42 9.47
N ASP A 70 -2.20 3.49 9.93
CA ASP A 70 -3.63 3.78 9.75
C ASP A 70 -3.74 5.20 9.15
N ILE A 71 -4.72 5.42 8.27
CA ILE A 71 -4.87 6.69 7.55
C ILE A 71 -5.17 7.90 8.46
N ASP A 72 -5.73 7.68 9.65
CA ASP A 72 -6.12 8.73 10.60
C ASP A 72 -5.07 8.98 11.69
N THR A 73 -3.98 8.19 11.72
CA THR A 73 -2.95 8.30 12.76
C THR A 73 -1.55 8.58 12.19
N GLY A 74 -0.58 8.81 13.08
CA GLY A 74 0.83 8.93 12.70
C GLY A 74 1.11 10.08 11.73
N ILE A 75 1.76 9.78 10.60
CA ILE A 75 2.10 10.79 9.58
C ILE A 75 0.85 11.18 8.79
N PHE A 76 -0.01 10.22 8.44
CA PHE A 76 -1.20 10.48 7.62
C PHE A 76 -2.23 11.35 8.34
N GLY A 77 -2.49 11.10 9.63
CA GLY A 77 -3.38 11.94 10.43
C GLY A 77 -2.87 13.39 10.62
N ARG A 78 -1.56 13.63 10.48
CA ARG A 78 -0.96 14.98 10.60
C ARG A 78 -0.88 15.71 9.28
N ASP A 79 -0.67 15.00 8.18
CA ASP A 79 -0.52 15.56 6.84
C ASP A 79 -1.84 15.53 6.08
N VAL A 80 -2.70 16.49 6.41
CA VAL A 80 -4.09 16.57 5.92
C VAL A 80 -4.20 16.83 4.42
N GLU A 81 -3.11 17.22 3.77
CA GLU A 81 -3.01 17.45 2.33
C GLU A 81 -2.44 16.24 1.58
N THR A 82 -2.24 15.10 2.27
CA THR A 82 -1.81 13.85 1.64
C THR A 82 -2.80 13.45 0.54
N SER A 83 -2.32 13.44 -0.71
CA SER A 83 -3.09 12.91 -1.85
C SER A 83 -2.84 11.41 -2.00
N CYS A 84 -3.82 10.66 -2.45
CA CYS A 84 -3.69 9.21 -2.63
C CYS A 84 -4.46 8.65 -3.83
N VAL A 85 -4.09 7.42 -4.18
CA VAL A 85 -4.86 6.50 -5.01
C VAL A 85 -5.00 5.20 -4.24
N VAL A 86 -6.23 4.67 -4.16
CA VAL A 86 -6.50 3.35 -3.59
C VAL A 86 -6.81 2.39 -4.72
N LEU A 87 -6.06 1.29 -4.76
CA LEU A 87 -6.19 0.22 -5.73
C LEU A 87 -6.81 -0.99 -5.05
N GLU A 88 -7.81 -1.59 -5.68
CA GLU A 88 -8.39 -2.88 -5.32
C GLU A 88 -7.81 -3.96 -6.22
N LEU A 89 -7.34 -5.05 -5.61
CA LEU A 89 -6.81 -6.22 -6.29
C LEU A 89 -7.60 -7.45 -5.84
N THR A 90 -8.24 -8.11 -6.81
CA THR A 90 -8.96 -9.36 -6.55
C THR A 90 -7.99 -10.54 -6.61
N VAL A 91 -8.02 -11.40 -5.61
CA VAL A 91 -7.14 -12.56 -5.49
C VAL A 91 -7.91 -13.81 -5.09
N THR A 92 -7.35 -14.98 -5.39
CA THR A 92 -7.88 -16.24 -4.89
C THR A 92 -7.70 -16.34 -3.37
N ASP A 93 -8.56 -17.12 -2.70
CA ASP A 93 -8.40 -17.42 -1.28
C ASP A 93 -7.00 -17.98 -0.93
N LYS A 94 -6.45 -18.83 -1.80
CA LYS A 94 -5.09 -19.37 -1.64
C LYS A 94 -4.03 -18.25 -1.62
N GLN A 95 -4.09 -17.33 -2.58
CA GLN A 95 -3.18 -16.17 -2.63
C GLN A 95 -3.36 -15.27 -1.41
N TYR A 96 -4.60 -15.01 -1.00
CA TYR A 96 -4.90 -14.22 0.20
C TYR A 96 -4.30 -14.84 1.47
N ARG A 97 -4.41 -16.16 1.64
CA ARG A 97 -3.77 -16.88 2.76
C ARG A 97 -2.25 -16.79 2.73
N HIS A 98 -1.61 -16.84 1.56
CA HIS A 98 -0.17 -16.61 1.47
C HIS A 98 0.21 -15.17 1.84
N VAL A 99 -0.58 -14.18 1.42
CA VAL A 99 -0.36 -12.78 1.83
C VAL A 99 -0.43 -12.63 3.34
N LEU A 100 -1.43 -13.24 3.99
CA LEU A 100 -1.54 -13.27 5.46
C LEU A 100 -0.30 -13.87 6.12
N GLN A 101 0.22 -14.98 5.58
CA GLN A 101 1.42 -15.64 6.10
C GLN A 101 2.67 -14.77 5.95
N GLU A 102 2.87 -14.15 4.78
CA GLU A 102 3.98 -13.23 4.56
C GLU A 102 3.92 -12.04 5.53
N LEU A 103 2.75 -11.40 5.64
CA LEU A 103 2.56 -10.27 6.55
C LEU A 103 2.78 -10.66 8.02
N ALA A 104 2.32 -11.85 8.43
CA ALA A 104 2.58 -12.37 9.77
C ALA A 104 4.09 -12.59 10.02
N ALA A 105 4.82 -13.11 9.03
CA ALA A 105 6.27 -13.28 9.12
C ALA A 105 7.00 -11.93 9.23
N PHE A 106 6.56 -10.91 8.47
CA PHE A 106 7.07 -9.55 8.58
C PHE A 106 6.80 -8.95 9.97
N LYS A 107 5.58 -9.10 10.50
CA LYS A 107 5.21 -8.68 11.85
C LYS A 107 6.09 -9.33 12.92
N ALA A 108 6.26 -10.65 12.86
CA ALA A 108 7.03 -11.41 13.84
C ALA A 108 8.53 -11.06 13.85
N ASN A 109 9.05 -10.49 12.76
CA ASN A 109 10.47 -10.11 12.62
C ASN A 109 10.66 -8.59 12.44
N ALA A 110 9.68 -7.77 12.86
CA ALA A 110 9.62 -6.32 12.59
C ALA A 110 10.85 -5.53 13.05
N ASP A 111 11.51 -5.99 14.11
CA ASP A 111 12.73 -5.44 14.70
C ASP A 111 13.96 -5.67 13.81
N ARG A 112 14.02 -6.79 13.08
CA ARG A 112 15.13 -7.14 12.18
C ARG A 112 15.13 -6.33 10.90
N TYR A 113 13.96 -5.89 10.45
CA TYR A 113 13.82 -5.17 9.20
C TYR A 113 14.33 -3.72 9.27
N ARG A 114 15.04 -3.31 8.22
CA ARG A 114 15.61 -1.98 8.01
C ARG A 114 15.19 -1.43 6.65
N TYR A 115 15.38 -0.14 6.44
CA TYR A 115 15.03 0.50 5.17
C TYR A 115 16.16 0.42 4.15
N ASN A 116 15.83 0.05 2.91
CA ASN A 116 16.79 -0.12 1.83
C ASN A 116 17.07 1.19 1.06
N PHE A 117 17.82 2.11 1.68
CA PHE A 117 18.19 3.38 1.04
C PHE A 117 19.02 3.18 -0.25
N TRP A 118 19.99 2.26 -0.22
CA TRP A 118 20.79 1.93 -1.41
C TRP A 118 19.96 1.33 -2.54
N GLY A 119 18.90 0.57 -2.20
CA GLY A 119 17.89 0.09 -3.14
C GLY A 119 17.25 1.22 -3.94
N LEU A 120 16.84 2.31 -3.28
CA LEU A 120 16.26 3.47 -3.98
C LEU A 120 17.22 4.08 -5.00
N TYR A 121 18.51 4.17 -4.66
CA TYR A 121 19.52 4.63 -5.59
C TYR A 121 19.72 3.66 -6.77
N GLY A 122 19.63 2.36 -6.50
CA GLY A 122 19.59 1.30 -7.51
C GLY A 122 18.44 1.47 -8.50
N VAL A 123 17.22 1.75 -8.02
CA VAL A 123 16.02 1.99 -8.86
C VAL A 123 16.23 3.12 -9.87
N ILE A 124 16.94 4.19 -9.50
CA ILE A 124 17.27 5.32 -10.41
C ILE A 124 18.18 4.85 -11.54
N ARG A 125 19.10 3.93 -11.25
CA ARG A 125 20.06 3.35 -12.19
C ARG A 125 19.56 2.07 -12.85
N ASN A 126 18.28 1.72 -12.65
CA ASN A 126 17.68 0.47 -13.11
C ASN A 126 18.47 -0.79 -12.69
N LYS A 127 19.01 -0.80 -11.46
CA LYS A 127 19.72 -1.94 -10.86
C LYS A 127 19.05 -2.32 -9.54
N ALA A 128 18.53 -3.54 -9.45
CA ALA A 128 18.00 -4.05 -8.18
C ALA A 128 19.14 -4.28 -7.20
N ILE A 129 19.16 -3.50 -6.12
CA ILE A 129 20.07 -3.68 -5.00
C ILE A 129 19.22 -4.19 -3.85
N GLU A 130 19.12 -5.50 -3.72
CA GLU A 130 18.35 -6.15 -2.66
C GLU A 130 19.27 -6.69 -1.57
N ARG A 131 18.83 -6.60 -0.32
CA ARG A 131 19.53 -7.14 0.83
C ARG A 131 18.53 -7.78 1.77
N LYS A 132 18.90 -8.90 2.38
CA LYS A 132 18.06 -9.60 3.37
C LYS A 132 17.65 -8.62 4.47
N TYR A 133 16.38 -8.67 4.88
CA TYR A 133 15.77 -7.77 5.87
C TYR A 133 15.76 -6.28 5.51
N ASN A 134 16.08 -5.89 4.28
CA ASN A 134 16.08 -4.49 3.86
C ASN A 134 15.12 -4.27 2.69
N TYR A 135 14.10 -3.43 2.91
CA TYR A 135 13.11 -3.11 1.89
C TYR A 135 12.82 -1.60 1.88
N PHE A 136 12.43 -1.08 0.72
CA PHE A 136 11.67 0.17 0.63
C PHE A 136 10.19 -0.15 0.37
N CYS A 137 9.30 0.84 0.49
CA CYS A 137 7.85 0.64 0.53
C CYS A 137 7.31 -0.16 -0.67
N SER A 138 7.63 0.23 -1.90
CA SER A 138 7.16 -0.47 -3.10
C SER A 138 7.82 -1.83 -3.30
N GLN A 139 9.11 -1.99 -2.97
CA GLN A 139 9.78 -3.30 -2.97
C GLN A 139 9.09 -4.26 -2.02
N PHE A 140 8.71 -3.80 -0.82
CA PHE A 140 8.00 -4.61 0.16
C PHE A 140 6.64 -5.09 -0.38
N VAL A 141 5.80 -4.18 -0.87
CA VAL A 141 4.49 -4.55 -1.43
C VAL A 141 4.66 -5.52 -2.59
N ALA A 142 5.59 -5.27 -3.51
CA ALA A 142 5.88 -6.17 -4.62
C ALA A 142 6.37 -7.55 -4.15
N SER A 143 7.24 -7.60 -3.13
CA SER A 143 7.76 -8.86 -2.57
C SER A 143 6.64 -9.69 -1.93
N VAL A 144 5.72 -9.06 -1.20
CA VAL A 144 4.57 -9.75 -0.58
C VAL A 144 3.67 -10.36 -1.66
N LEU A 145 3.36 -9.60 -2.71
CA LEU A 145 2.54 -10.10 -3.82
C LEU A 145 3.24 -11.24 -4.56
N GLU A 146 4.49 -11.06 -4.96
CA GLU A 146 5.26 -12.05 -5.72
C GLU A 146 5.41 -13.37 -4.96
N ARG A 147 5.78 -13.32 -3.68
CA ARG A 147 5.89 -14.53 -2.83
C ARG A 147 4.56 -15.22 -2.58
N SER A 148 3.46 -14.47 -2.68
CA SER A 148 2.11 -15.02 -2.58
C SER A 148 1.59 -15.60 -3.90
N GLY A 149 2.39 -15.58 -4.97
CA GLY A 149 2.00 -16.04 -6.30
C GLY A 149 1.07 -15.06 -7.02
N ILE A 150 1.18 -13.76 -6.72
CA ILE A 150 0.42 -12.68 -7.34
C ILE A 150 1.36 -11.87 -8.23
N HIS A 151 1.30 -12.11 -9.54
CA HIS A 151 2.19 -11.49 -10.53
C HIS A 151 1.44 -10.40 -11.29
N ILE A 152 1.42 -9.19 -10.74
CA ILE A 152 0.76 -8.03 -11.35
C ILE A 152 1.73 -7.02 -11.97
N LEU A 153 3.04 -7.25 -11.85
CA LEU A 153 4.11 -6.38 -12.32
C LEU A 153 5.16 -7.18 -13.09
N ASP A 154 5.61 -6.64 -14.23
CA ASP A 154 6.68 -7.22 -15.05
C ASP A 154 8.06 -6.68 -14.64
N LYS A 155 8.33 -6.63 -13.33
CA LYS A 155 9.59 -6.12 -12.76
C LYS A 155 9.92 -6.86 -11.46
N GLN A 156 11.20 -7.12 -11.24
CA GLN A 156 11.68 -7.61 -9.95
C GLN A 156 11.34 -6.60 -8.83
N PRO A 157 10.99 -7.06 -7.61
CA PRO A 157 10.56 -6.18 -6.51
C PRO A 157 11.50 -5.00 -6.23
N GLY A 158 12.83 -5.22 -6.28
CA GLY A 158 13.84 -4.18 -6.07
C GLY A 158 13.93 -3.10 -7.15
N LEU A 159 13.14 -3.20 -8.23
CA LEU A 159 12.99 -2.17 -9.26
C LEU A 159 11.60 -1.51 -9.27
N VAL A 160 10.66 -2.01 -8.47
CA VAL A 160 9.27 -1.54 -8.50
C VAL A 160 9.16 -0.16 -7.90
N ARG A 161 8.52 0.75 -8.64
CA ARG A 161 8.13 2.07 -8.16
C ARG A 161 6.67 2.05 -7.71
N PRO A 162 6.27 2.89 -6.74
CA PRO A 162 4.87 2.95 -6.30
C PRO A 162 3.86 3.19 -7.44
N ASP A 163 4.24 3.96 -8.45
CA ASP A 163 3.38 4.24 -9.61
C ASP A 163 3.21 3.02 -10.54
N ASP A 164 4.12 2.04 -10.49
CA ASP A 164 4.01 0.84 -11.34
C ASP A 164 2.76 0.02 -10.99
N PHE A 165 2.33 0.00 -9.71
CA PHE A 165 1.08 -0.66 -9.31
C PHE A 165 -0.14 -0.12 -10.05
N ARG A 166 -0.19 1.20 -10.30
CA ARG A 166 -1.31 1.85 -11.01
C ARG A 166 -1.39 1.49 -12.48
N LYS A 167 -0.29 1.02 -13.07
CA LYS A 167 -0.18 0.66 -14.50
C LYS A 167 -0.58 -0.78 -14.76
N SER A 168 -0.75 -1.59 -13.71
CA SER A 168 -1.19 -2.96 -13.87
C SER A 168 -2.65 -3.01 -14.33
N SER A 169 -2.95 -3.86 -15.31
CA SER A 169 -4.33 -4.14 -15.74
C SER A 169 -5.11 -4.98 -14.74
N ASN A 170 -4.43 -5.60 -13.77
CA ASN A 170 -5.03 -6.49 -12.77
C ASN A 170 -5.58 -5.76 -11.55
N VAL A 171 -5.46 -4.43 -11.49
CA VAL A 171 -5.96 -3.62 -10.38
C VAL A 171 -7.07 -2.69 -10.83
N LYS A 172 -8.02 -2.42 -9.93
CA LYS A 172 -9.07 -1.43 -10.11
C LYS A 172 -8.78 -0.22 -9.24
N VAL A 173 -8.79 0.98 -9.82
CA VAL A 173 -8.76 2.21 -9.02
C VAL A 173 -10.13 2.41 -8.39
N ILE A 174 -10.21 2.42 -7.06
CA ILE A 174 -11.48 2.64 -6.32
C ILE A 174 -11.58 4.02 -5.70
N TYR A 175 -10.44 4.72 -5.51
CA TYR A 175 -10.44 6.08 -5.00
C TYR A 175 -9.22 6.86 -5.50
N LYS A 176 -9.40 8.16 -5.75
CA LYS A 176 -8.34 9.12 -6.02
C LYS A 176 -8.74 10.47 -5.42
N GLY A 177 -7.94 10.98 -4.50
CA GLY A 177 -8.28 12.21 -3.79
C GLY A 177 -7.40 12.48 -2.58
N LEU A 178 -7.93 13.19 -1.60
CA LEU A 178 -7.26 13.43 -0.32
C LEU A 178 -7.46 12.23 0.60
N LEU A 179 -6.38 11.73 1.19
CA LEU A 179 -6.41 10.52 2.03
C LEU A 179 -7.40 10.65 3.20
N ARG A 180 -7.46 11.81 3.86
CA ARG A 180 -8.40 12.09 4.97
C ARG A 180 -9.88 11.96 4.58
N ARG A 181 -10.21 12.04 3.29
CA ARG A 181 -11.59 11.94 2.78
C ARG A 181 -11.96 10.53 2.32
N TYR A 182 -11.04 9.56 2.43
CA TYR A 182 -11.26 8.22 1.90
C TYR A 182 -12.37 7.46 2.64
N ARG A 183 -12.35 7.43 3.98
CA ARG A 183 -13.39 6.74 4.75
C ARG A 183 -14.77 7.40 4.57
N GLU A 184 -14.82 8.74 4.57
CA GLU A 184 -16.04 9.50 4.23
C GLU A 184 -16.56 9.17 2.82
N TYR A 185 -15.66 9.03 1.84
CA TYR A 185 -16.00 8.59 0.50
C TYR A 185 -16.63 7.20 0.49
N LEU A 186 -16.08 6.24 1.25
CA LEU A 186 -16.65 4.89 1.35
C LEU A 186 -18.09 4.94 1.89
N TRP A 187 -18.33 5.63 3.00
CA TRP A 187 -19.68 5.75 3.56
C TRP A 187 -20.67 6.32 2.54
N THR A 188 -20.30 7.39 1.84
CA THR A 188 -21.22 8.02 0.86
C THR A 188 -21.45 7.17 -0.39
N HIS A 189 -20.46 6.39 -0.84
CA HIS A 189 -20.56 5.57 -2.05
C HIS A 189 -21.15 4.18 -1.79
N ASP A 190 -20.89 3.58 -0.63
CA ASP A 190 -21.55 2.35 -0.19
C ASP A 190 -23.04 2.61 0.09
N LEU A 191 -23.39 3.76 0.68
CA LEU A 191 -24.80 4.19 0.79
C LEU A 191 -25.42 4.45 -0.59
N ALA A 192 -24.69 5.03 -1.54
CA ALA A 192 -25.21 5.25 -2.90
C ALA A 192 -25.45 3.95 -3.67
N GLN A 193 -24.65 2.90 -3.43
CA GLN A 193 -24.87 1.56 -4.00
C GLN A 193 -25.95 0.77 -3.27
N ALA A 194 -26.03 0.87 -1.93
CA ALA A 194 -27.05 0.20 -1.13
C ALA A 194 -28.46 0.82 -1.28
N PHE A 195 -28.54 2.13 -1.53
CA PHE A 195 -29.80 2.87 -1.68
C PHE A 195 -30.08 3.34 -3.11
N GLY A 196 -29.44 2.75 -4.11
CA GLY A 196 -29.82 2.90 -5.52
C GLY A 196 -29.89 4.35 -6.00
N GLY A 197 -28.76 5.06 -6.00
CA GLY A 197 -28.56 6.24 -6.84
C GLY A 197 -29.63 7.34 -6.75
N HIS A 198 -29.73 8.03 -5.61
CA HIS A 198 -29.99 9.47 -5.51
C HIS A 198 -29.96 9.88 -4.04
N VAL A 199 -28.79 10.23 -3.52
CA VAL A 199 -28.71 11.07 -2.32
C VAL A 199 -28.46 12.50 -2.80
N THR A 200 -29.55 13.22 -2.99
CA THR A 200 -29.54 14.68 -3.18
C THR A 200 -28.85 15.31 -1.98
N LYS A 201 -27.82 16.11 -2.25
CA LYS A 201 -27.28 17.07 -1.27
C LYS A 201 -28.43 17.94 -0.78
N GLN A 202 -28.73 17.90 0.52
CA GLN A 202 -29.26 19.07 1.21
C GLN A 202 -28.24 19.55 2.22
N ALA A 203 -28.03 20.86 2.16
CA ALA A 203 -27.02 21.63 2.85
C ALA A 203 -27.28 21.73 4.36
N MET A 204 -26.20 21.85 5.11
CA MET A 204 -26.04 22.84 6.17
C MET A 204 -24.56 23.19 6.32
#